data_AF-A0A952X2R7-F1
#
_entry.id   AF-A0A952X2R7-F1
#
_cell.length_a   1.000
_cell.length_b   1.000
_cell.length_c   1.000
_cell.angle_alpha   90.00
_cell.angle_beta   90.00
_cell.angle_gamma   90.00
#
_symmetry.space_group_name_H-M   'P 1'
#
loop_
_entity.id
_entity.type
_entity.pdbx_description
1 polymer ?
#
loop_
_entity_poly.entity_id
_entity_poly.type
_entity_poly.pdbx_seq_one_letter_code
_entity_poly.pdbx_strand_id
1 'polypeptide(L)'
;MSEELQDQAERAPAPRELSRPQRRTLGVLIEKAMTTPDQYPLTLKSCTAGCNQKSNRDPVTSYSEEQVERFLTELRHLGLVAVVHTEGGRTERFRHYARKAYPWSEPQLAIMAELWLRGRQQLGELRSRAGRMAAIETLEQLRTELAPLIEQGYVQSNGSLDRRGVEVDHHFYLSDEGKRLEPAAQFPDEESDDEAVATSVPRGASALAALEERVSALEGGLSELRDELHALRRELGAS
;
A
#
# COMPACT_ATOMS: atom_id res chain seq x y z
N MET A 1 35.99 -13.43 6.68
CA MET A 1 35.46 -12.50 7.70
C MET A 1 35.66 -11.02 7.35
N SER A 2 36.59 -10.67 6.45
CA SER A 2 36.84 -9.25 6.11
C SER A 2 36.08 -8.75 4.87
N GLU A 3 35.65 -9.63 3.95
CA GLU A 3 34.92 -9.24 2.73
C GLU A 3 33.41 -9.01 2.97
N GLU A 4 32.75 -9.76 3.86
CA GLU A 4 31.30 -9.58 4.14
C GLU A 4 30.98 -8.28 4.92
N LEU A 5 31.96 -7.74 5.67
CA LEU A 5 31.81 -6.49 6.40
C LEU A 5 32.03 -5.26 5.49
N GLN A 6 32.71 -5.43 4.36
CA GLN A 6 32.95 -4.35 3.39
C GLN A 6 31.77 -4.17 2.42
N ASP A 7 31.05 -5.25 2.10
CA ASP A 7 29.91 -5.23 1.14
C ASP A 7 28.64 -4.53 1.70
N GLN A 8 28.58 -4.29 3.02
CA GLN A 8 27.45 -3.58 3.65
C GLN A 8 27.61 -2.05 3.62
N ALA A 9 28.83 -1.53 3.48
CA ALA A 9 29.14 -0.11 3.68
C ALA A 9 28.92 0.76 2.41
N GLU A 10 28.82 0.16 1.23
CA GLU A 10 28.70 0.88 -0.06
C GLU A 10 27.32 0.80 -0.70
N ARG A 11 26.35 0.11 -0.08
CA ARG A 11 25.02 -0.03 -0.66
C ARG A 11 24.22 1.25 -0.43
N ALA A 12 23.86 1.92 -1.53
CA ALA A 12 22.94 3.06 -1.51
C ALA A 12 21.70 2.72 -0.66
N PRO A 13 21.16 3.70 0.10
CA PRO A 13 20.02 3.46 0.98
C PRO A 13 18.87 2.87 0.17
N ALA A 14 18.19 1.86 0.74
CA ALA A 14 17.07 1.22 0.06
C ALA A 14 16.00 2.27 -0.29
N PRO A 15 15.43 2.20 -1.50
CA PRO A 15 14.51 3.23 -2.00
C PRO A 15 13.30 3.34 -1.07
N ARG A 16 12.84 4.57 -0.85
CA ARG A 16 11.66 4.86 -0.01
C ARG A 16 10.44 5.29 -0.82
N GLU A 17 10.57 5.42 -2.13
CA GLU A 17 9.48 5.75 -3.03
C GLU A 17 9.44 4.70 -4.15
N LEU A 18 8.25 4.19 -4.44
CA LEU A 18 8.01 3.21 -5.50
C LEU A 18 6.72 3.58 -6.21
N SER A 19 6.70 3.51 -7.53
CA SER A 19 5.44 3.69 -8.27
C SER A 19 4.45 2.59 -7.90
N ARG A 20 3.15 2.87 -8.03
CA ARG A 20 2.09 1.87 -7.78
C ARG A 20 2.33 0.52 -8.49
N PRO A 21 2.67 0.44 -9.79
CA PRO A 21 2.96 -0.84 -10.43
C PRO A 21 4.20 -1.53 -9.84
N GLN A 22 5.24 -0.80 -9.47
CA GLN A 22 6.41 -1.37 -8.79
C GLN A 22 6.05 -1.97 -7.43
N ARG A 23 5.27 -1.25 -6.61
CA ARG A 23 4.74 -1.75 -5.33
C ARG A 23 3.94 -3.04 -5.53
N ARG A 24 3.06 -3.06 -6.54
CA ARG A 24 2.29 -4.25 -6.91
C ARG A 24 3.18 -5.43 -7.27
N THR A 25 4.14 -5.24 -8.18
CA THR A 25 5.04 -6.29 -8.64
C THR A 25 5.91 -6.83 -7.50
N LEU A 26 6.47 -5.95 -6.67
CA LEU A 26 7.27 -6.34 -5.51
C LEU A 26 6.44 -7.08 -4.46
N GLY A 27 5.24 -6.58 -4.14
CA GLY A 27 4.30 -7.23 -3.23
C GLY A 27 3.90 -8.64 -3.69
N VAL A 28 3.70 -8.85 -5.00
CA VAL A 28 3.43 -10.18 -5.56
C VAL A 28 4.62 -11.13 -5.37
N LEU A 29 5.84 -10.67 -5.62
CA LEU A 29 7.03 -11.52 -5.43
C LEU A 29 7.19 -11.92 -3.96
N ILE A 30 6.93 -11.01 -3.02
CA ILE A 30 6.99 -11.29 -1.58
C ILE A 30 5.87 -12.25 -1.16
N GLU A 31 4.62 -11.97 -1.56
CA GLU A 31 3.46 -12.82 -1.28
C GLU A 31 3.72 -14.26 -1.74
N LYS A 32 4.20 -14.45 -2.97
CA LYS A 32 4.44 -15.79 -3.52
C LYS A 32 5.67 -16.47 -2.94
N ALA A 33 6.69 -15.73 -2.54
CA ALA A 33 7.83 -16.30 -1.83
C ALA A 33 7.42 -16.90 -0.47
N MET A 34 6.46 -16.27 0.22
CA MET A 34 5.98 -16.71 1.54
C MET A 34 4.88 -17.78 1.45
N THR A 35 3.94 -17.64 0.52
CA THR A 35 2.74 -18.50 0.46
C THR A 35 2.85 -19.67 -0.49
N THR A 36 3.74 -19.59 -1.49
CA THR A 36 3.91 -20.63 -2.52
C THR A 36 5.40 -20.84 -2.84
N PRO A 37 6.22 -21.26 -1.84
CA PRO A 37 7.67 -21.37 -2.01
C PRO A 37 8.06 -22.33 -3.14
N ASP A 38 7.29 -23.40 -3.37
CA ASP A 38 7.54 -24.37 -4.45
C ASP A 38 7.44 -23.78 -5.87
N GLN A 39 6.71 -22.67 -6.02
CA GLN A 39 6.56 -21.98 -7.31
C GLN A 39 7.54 -20.81 -7.47
N TYR A 40 8.32 -20.50 -6.43
CA TYR A 40 9.22 -19.37 -6.38
C TYR A 40 10.68 -19.81 -6.64
N PRO A 41 11.49 -19.07 -7.43
CA PRO A 41 11.23 -17.76 -8.04
C PRO A 41 10.23 -17.80 -9.21
N LEU A 42 9.52 -16.68 -9.42
CA LEU A 42 8.42 -16.61 -10.40
C LEU A 42 8.94 -16.39 -11.82
N THR A 43 8.30 -16.98 -12.82
CA THR A 43 8.47 -16.56 -14.23
C THR A 43 7.77 -15.22 -14.47
N LEU A 44 8.07 -14.55 -15.60
CA LEU A 44 7.36 -13.33 -16.03
C LEU A 44 5.84 -13.54 -16.08
N LYS A 45 5.40 -14.66 -16.67
CA LYS A 45 3.99 -15.04 -16.77
C LYS A 45 3.33 -15.21 -15.40
N SER A 46 3.98 -15.93 -14.47
CA SER A 46 3.45 -16.13 -13.12
C SER A 46 3.39 -14.82 -12.33
N CYS A 47 4.39 -13.95 -12.49
CA CYS A 47 4.38 -12.62 -11.87
C CYS A 47 3.25 -11.74 -12.42
N THR A 48 3.04 -11.75 -13.75
CA THR A 48 1.95 -11.01 -14.41
C THR A 48 0.58 -11.48 -13.95
N ALA A 49 0.37 -12.81 -13.88
CA ALA A 49 -0.86 -13.39 -13.34
C ALA A 49 -1.09 -12.97 -11.88
N GLY A 50 -0.04 -12.95 -11.05
CA GLY A 50 -0.12 -12.50 -9.66
C GLY A 50 -0.44 -11.01 -9.53
N CYS A 51 0.07 -10.15 -10.42
CA CYS A 51 -0.24 -8.72 -10.41
C CYS A 51 -1.71 -8.44 -10.72
N ASN A 52 -2.29 -9.21 -11.64
CA ASN A 52 -3.66 -9.04 -12.16
C ASN A 52 -4.70 -9.94 -11.46
N GLN A 53 -4.36 -10.54 -10.32
CA GLN A 53 -5.27 -11.40 -9.57
C GLN A 53 -6.52 -10.61 -9.13
N LYS A 54 -7.71 -11.19 -9.31
CA LYS A 54 -8.99 -10.54 -8.91
C LYS A 54 -9.17 -10.48 -7.40
N SER A 55 -8.60 -11.43 -6.68
CA SER A 55 -8.60 -11.46 -5.22
C SER A 55 -7.28 -10.93 -4.68
N ASN A 56 -7.35 -10.38 -3.48
CA ASN A 56 -6.19 -9.88 -2.76
C ASN A 56 -5.43 -8.74 -3.42
N ARG A 57 -6.10 -7.99 -4.31
CA ARG A 57 -5.57 -6.79 -4.96
C ARG A 57 -6.59 -5.68 -4.81
N ASP A 58 -6.11 -4.51 -4.40
CA ASP A 58 -6.90 -3.29 -4.48
C ASP A 58 -6.02 -2.18 -5.08
N PRO A 59 -6.35 -1.67 -6.27
CA PRO A 59 -7.40 -2.12 -7.18
C PRO A 59 -6.96 -3.35 -7.96
N VAL A 60 -7.93 -4.01 -8.58
CA VAL A 60 -7.66 -5.01 -9.62
C VAL A 60 -7.03 -4.32 -10.83
N THR A 61 -5.98 -4.92 -11.39
CA THR A 61 -5.22 -4.39 -12.53
C THR A 61 -5.26 -5.36 -13.72
N SER A 62 -4.82 -4.88 -14.88
CA SER A 62 -4.69 -5.68 -16.11
C SER A 62 -3.41 -5.29 -16.86
N TYR A 63 -2.26 -5.47 -16.23
CA TYR A 63 -0.96 -5.22 -16.85
C TYR A 63 -0.63 -6.26 -17.92
N SER A 64 -0.01 -5.85 -19.03
CA SER A 64 0.59 -6.77 -19.99
C SER A 64 1.90 -7.37 -19.46
N GLU A 65 2.37 -8.47 -20.06
CA GLU A 65 3.67 -9.06 -19.71
C GLU A 65 4.81 -8.06 -19.95
N GLU A 66 4.78 -7.29 -21.05
CA GLU A 66 5.76 -6.25 -21.35
C GLU A 66 5.79 -5.16 -20.25
N GLN A 67 4.63 -4.73 -19.76
CA GLN A 67 4.57 -3.76 -18.66
C GLN A 67 5.22 -4.32 -17.39
N VAL A 68 4.91 -5.56 -17.03
CA VAL A 68 5.47 -6.23 -15.84
C VAL A 68 6.97 -6.46 -15.97
N GLU A 69 7.45 -6.80 -17.17
CA GLU A 69 8.89 -6.93 -17.46
C GLU A 69 9.64 -5.61 -17.26
N ARG A 70 9.06 -4.48 -17.71
CA ARG A 70 9.63 -3.16 -17.44
C ARG A 70 9.66 -2.85 -15.94
N PHE A 71 8.58 -3.11 -15.20
CA PHE A 71 8.55 -2.89 -13.75
C PHE A 71 9.57 -3.76 -13.00
N LEU A 72 9.74 -5.02 -13.42
CA LEU A 72 10.77 -5.90 -12.88
C LEU A 72 12.18 -5.37 -13.17
N THR A 73 12.41 -4.84 -14.37
CA THR A 73 13.67 -4.22 -14.76
C THR A 73 13.98 -2.97 -13.94
N GLU A 74 13.00 -2.08 -13.75
CA GLU A 74 13.12 -0.92 -12.85
C GLU A 74 13.44 -1.34 -11.42
N LEU A 75 12.73 -2.33 -10.88
CA LEU A 75 12.98 -2.87 -9.54
C LEU A 75 14.36 -3.54 -9.42
N ARG A 76 14.91 -4.10 -10.50
CA ARG A 76 16.30 -4.60 -10.54
C ARG A 76 17.30 -3.46 -10.46
N HIS A 77 17.08 -2.36 -11.17
CA HIS A 77 17.93 -1.17 -11.06
C HIS A 77 17.91 -0.58 -9.65
N LEU A 78 16.77 -0.68 -8.95
CA LEU A 78 16.64 -0.31 -7.54
C LEU A 78 17.21 -1.36 -6.56
N GLY A 79 17.76 -2.47 -7.05
CA GLY A 79 18.33 -3.54 -6.22
C GLY A 79 17.31 -4.33 -5.39
N LEU A 80 16.02 -4.23 -5.73
CA LEU A 80 14.91 -4.89 -5.03
C LEU A 80 14.48 -6.22 -5.67
N VAL A 81 14.91 -6.50 -6.90
CA VAL A 81 14.64 -7.73 -7.63
C VAL A 81 15.93 -8.25 -8.27
N ALA A 82 16.06 -9.57 -8.40
CA ALA A 82 17.14 -10.23 -9.14
C ALA A 82 16.58 -11.29 -10.09
N VAL A 83 17.27 -11.51 -11.20
CA VAL A 83 16.98 -12.62 -12.13
C VAL A 83 17.80 -13.83 -11.70
N VAL A 84 17.13 -14.98 -11.65
CA VAL A 84 17.71 -16.29 -11.38
C VAL A 84 17.62 -17.10 -12.66
N HIS A 85 18.77 -17.63 -13.06
CA HIS A 85 18.86 -18.61 -14.14
C HIS A 85 18.93 -19.99 -13.47
N THR A 86 17.91 -20.81 -13.67
CA THR A 86 17.92 -22.21 -13.22
C THR A 86 18.82 -23.01 -14.14
N GLU A 87 19.63 -23.92 -13.59
CA GLU A 87 20.50 -24.81 -14.38
C GLU A 87 19.66 -25.56 -15.43
N GLY A 88 20.00 -25.37 -16.72
CA GLY A 88 19.29 -25.99 -17.86
C GLY A 88 18.00 -25.30 -18.32
N GLY A 89 17.51 -24.28 -17.59
CA GLY A 89 16.30 -23.54 -17.95
C GLY A 89 16.60 -22.28 -18.75
N ARG A 90 16.01 -22.14 -19.95
CA ARG A 90 16.07 -20.91 -20.76
C ARG A 90 15.16 -19.77 -20.25
N THR A 91 14.29 -20.05 -19.29
CA THR A 91 13.29 -19.10 -18.81
C THR A 91 13.82 -18.32 -17.62
N GLU A 92 13.88 -16.99 -17.75
CA GLU A 92 14.19 -16.10 -16.64
C GLU A 92 13.17 -16.24 -15.50
N ARG A 93 13.67 -16.26 -14.27
CA ARG A 93 12.84 -16.24 -13.07
C ARG A 93 13.25 -15.08 -12.17
N PHE A 94 12.29 -14.47 -11.50
CA PHE A 94 12.46 -13.25 -10.72
C PHE A 94 12.30 -13.56 -9.24
N ARG A 95 13.25 -13.05 -8.44
CA ARG A 95 13.21 -13.11 -6.99
C ARG A 95 13.27 -11.70 -6.39
N HIS A 96 12.52 -11.44 -5.31
CA HIS A 96 12.68 -10.23 -4.53
C HIS A 96 13.92 -10.29 -3.63
N TYR A 97 14.52 -9.12 -3.41
CA TYR A 97 15.63 -8.84 -2.49
C TYR A 97 15.21 -7.94 -1.32
N ALA A 98 13.91 -7.72 -1.11
CA ALA A 98 13.39 -6.91 0.00
C ALA A 98 13.96 -7.32 1.38
N ARG A 99 14.17 -8.63 1.64
CA ARG A 99 14.81 -9.15 2.87
C ARG A 99 16.23 -8.64 3.12
N LYS A 100 16.95 -8.32 2.03
CA LYS A 100 18.30 -7.76 2.08
C LYS A 100 18.30 -6.24 2.01
N ALA A 101 17.25 -5.65 1.46
CA ALA A 101 17.16 -4.21 1.25
C ALA A 101 16.63 -3.49 2.50
N TYR A 102 15.71 -4.11 3.24
CA TYR A 102 15.09 -3.52 4.42
C TYR A 102 15.34 -4.38 5.66
N PRO A 103 15.56 -3.77 6.83
CA PRO A 103 15.80 -4.47 8.10
C PRO A 103 14.49 -4.93 8.74
N TRP A 104 13.65 -5.63 7.96
CA TRP A 104 12.32 -6.07 8.39
C TRP A 104 12.30 -7.53 8.83
N SER A 105 11.52 -7.81 9.88
CA SER A 105 11.13 -9.17 10.28
C SER A 105 10.21 -9.82 9.22
N GLU A 106 9.98 -11.14 9.30
CA GLU A 106 9.00 -11.81 8.42
C GLU A 106 7.59 -11.23 8.55
N PRO A 107 7.04 -11.01 9.77
CA PRO A 107 5.77 -10.33 9.94
C PRO A 107 5.75 -8.91 9.34
N GLN A 108 6.79 -8.11 9.55
CA GLN A 108 6.88 -6.76 8.98
C GLN A 108 6.90 -6.78 7.45
N LEU A 109 7.66 -7.70 6.86
CA LEU A 109 7.71 -7.87 5.40
C LEU A 109 6.33 -8.30 4.85
N ALA A 110 5.60 -9.17 5.55
CA ALA A 110 4.23 -9.53 5.21
C ALA A 110 3.27 -8.35 5.31
N ILE A 111 3.37 -7.53 6.37
CA ILE A 111 2.58 -6.30 6.55
C ILE A 111 2.81 -5.35 5.38
N MET A 112 4.09 -5.09 5.03
CA MET A 112 4.44 -4.20 3.92
C MET A 112 3.93 -4.71 2.58
N ALA A 113 4.05 -6.02 2.32
CA ALA A 113 3.51 -6.62 1.10
C ALA A 113 1.99 -6.48 1.03
N GLU A 114 1.27 -6.71 2.12
CA GLU A 114 -0.19 -6.57 2.16
C GLU A 114 -0.63 -5.12 1.90
N LEU A 115 0.05 -4.14 2.52
CA LEU A 115 -0.19 -2.72 2.27
C LEU A 115 0.15 -2.32 0.82
N TRP A 116 1.20 -2.86 0.21
CA TRP A 116 1.48 -2.58 -1.21
C TRP A 116 0.46 -3.20 -2.18
N LEU A 117 -0.17 -4.30 -1.78
CA LEU A 117 -1.15 -5.00 -2.62
C LEU A 117 -2.56 -4.38 -2.54
N ARG A 118 -2.93 -3.78 -1.40
CA ARG A 118 -4.28 -3.24 -1.17
C ARG A 118 -4.36 -1.83 -0.59
N GLY A 119 -3.23 -1.20 -0.28
CA GLY A 119 -3.18 0.11 0.36
C GLY A 119 -3.64 0.10 1.81
N ARG A 120 -4.11 1.28 2.24
CA ARG A 120 -4.71 1.59 3.54
C ARG A 120 -5.69 0.51 4.02
N GLN A 121 -5.49 0.04 5.25
CA GLN A 121 -6.33 -0.97 5.88
C GLN A 121 -6.50 -0.74 7.37
N GLN A 122 -7.61 -1.22 7.94
CA GLN A 122 -7.80 -1.29 9.39
C GLN A 122 -6.92 -2.39 10.00
N LEU A 123 -6.51 -2.22 11.27
CA LEU A 123 -5.64 -3.18 11.96
C LEU A 123 -6.19 -4.62 11.97
N GLY A 124 -7.49 -4.80 12.19
CA GLY A 124 -8.14 -6.12 12.18
C GLY A 124 -8.04 -6.84 10.83
N GLU A 125 -8.27 -6.11 9.75
CA GLU A 125 -8.15 -6.63 8.39
C GLU A 125 -6.70 -6.94 8.05
N LEU A 126 -5.79 -6.02 8.35
CA LEU A 126 -4.36 -6.15 8.09
C LEU A 126 -3.80 -7.37 8.80
N ARG A 127 -4.13 -7.58 10.09
CA ARG A 127 -3.70 -8.77 10.84
C ARG A 127 -4.13 -10.05 10.14
N SER A 128 -5.40 -10.15 9.76
CA SER A 128 -5.96 -11.35 9.14
C SER A 128 -5.35 -11.63 7.76
N ARG A 129 -5.10 -10.58 6.97
CA ARG A 129 -4.59 -10.71 5.59
C ARG A 129 -3.08 -10.96 5.57
N ALA A 130 -2.29 -10.17 6.30
CA ALA A 130 -0.84 -10.39 6.44
C ALA A 130 -0.53 -11.70 7.18
N GLY A 131 -1.40 -12.12 8.10
CA GLY A 131 -1.34 -13.40 8.81
C GLY A 131 -1.31 -14.64 7.90
N ARG A 132 -1.73 -14.51 6.63
CA ARG A 132 -1.64 -15.60 5.63
C ARG A 132 -0.24 -15.78 5.06
N MET A 133 0.62 -14.76 5.16
CA MET A 133 1.99 -14.78 4.67
C MET A 133 2.99 -15.08 5.78
N ALA A 134 2.80 -14.49 6.96
CA ALA A 134 3.63 -14.73 8.15
C ALA A 134 2.74 -14.79 9.39
N ALA A 135 3.12 -15.59 10.40
CA ALA A 135 2.29 -15.79 11.59
C ALA A 135 2.14 -14.50 12.40
N ILE A 136 0.90 -14.01 12.50
CA ILE A 136 0.49 -12.87 13.34
C ILE A 136 -0.77 -13.28 14.10
N GLU A 137 -0.57 -13.83 15.29
CA GLU A 137 -1.62 -14.51 16.06
C GLU A 137 -2.61 -13.52 16.67
N THR A 138 -2.10 -12.40 17.19
CA THR A 138 -2.91 -11.42 17.94
C THR A 138 -2.80 -10.01 17.36
N LEU A 139 -3.77 -9.15 17.71
CA LEU A 139 -3.69 -7.72 17.39
C LEU A 139 -2.54 -7.04 18.14
N GLU A 140 -2.22 -7.49 19.35
CA GLU A 140 -1.09 -6.99 20.12
C GLU A 140 0.23 -7.27 19.40
N GLN A 141 0.43 -8.50 18.90
CA GLN A 141 1.59 -8.83 18.09
C GLN A 141 1.69 -7.93 16.85
N LEU A 142 0.56 -7.69 16.14
CA LEU A 142 0.56 -6.76 15.00
C LEU A 142 1.03 -5.35 15.40
N ARG A 143 0.56 -4.83 16.54
CA ARG A 143 0.95 -3.50 17.04
C ARG A 143 2.44 -3.43 17.35
N THR A 144 2.99 -4.46 17.98
CA THR A 144 4.42 -4.58 18.27
C THR A 144 5.26 -4.57 16.99
N GLU A 145 4.80 -5.25 15.93
CA GLU A 145 5.50 -5.26 14.63
C GLU A 145 5.34 -3.93 13.87
N LEU A 146 4.21 -3.23 14.03
CA LEU A 146 3.95 -1.93 13.40
C LEU A 146 4.71 -0.77 14.06
N ALA A 147 4.90 -0.79 15.38
CA ALA A 147 5.58 0.28 16.11
C ALA A 147 6.95 0.69 15.50
N PRO A 148 7.91 -0.24 15.25
CA PRO A 148 9.18 0.12 14.62
C PRO A 148 9.02 0.55 13.15
N LEU A 149 8.01 0.03 12.43
CA LEU A 149 7.74 0.47 11.06
C LEU A 149 7.25 1.92 11.00
N ILE A 150 6.47 2.35 12.00
CA ILE A 150 6.00 3.73 12.14
C ILE A 150 7.14 4.64 12.57
N GLU A 151 7.91 4.24 13.59
CA GLU A 151 9.06 5.00 14.08
C GLU A 151 10.11 5.26 12.98
N GLN A 152 10.35 4.27 12.13
CA GLN A 152 11.30 4.37 11.01
C GLN A 152 10.69 4.97 9.73
N GLY A 153 9.43 5.43 9.79
CA GLY A 153 8.75 6.11 8.69
C GLY A 153 8.46 5.21 7.48
N TYR A 154 8.30 3.89 7.67
CA TYR A 154 7.85 2.98 6.60
C TYR A 154 6.32 2.91 6.51
N VAL A 155 5.64 3.09 7.65
CA VAL A 155 4.19 3.03 7.80
C VAL A 155 3.69 4.31 8.47
N GLN A 156 2.52 4.77 8.07
CA GLN A 156 1.75 5.85 8.69
C GLN A 156 0.48 5.28 9.31
N SER A 157 0.01 5.94 10.36
CA SER A 157 -1.24 5.65 11.05
C SER A 157 -2.07 6.92 11.18
N ASN A 158 -3.39 6.81 11.08
CA ASN A 158 -4.31 7.93 11.34
C ASN A 158 -4.57 8.21 12.84
N GLY A 159 -3.93 7.45 13.74
CA GLY A 159 -4.09 7.61 15.19
C GLY A 159 -3.21 6.67 16.01
N SER A 160 -3.37 6.70 17.33
CA SER A 160 -2.70 5.74 18.22
C SER A 160 -3.21 4.32 17.95
N LEU A 161 -2.30 3.35 17.79
CA LEU A 161 -2.62 1.97 17.43
C LEU A 161 -3.54 1.25 18.44
N ASP A 162 -3.62 1.75 19.68
CA ASP A 162 -4.46 1.19 20.74
C ASP A 162 -5.95 1.52 20.57
N ARG A 163 -6.25 2.58 19.81
CA ARG A 163 -7.63 2.99 19.54
C ARG A 163 -8.34 2.06 18.56
N ARG A 164 -9.67 2.01 18.67
CA ARG A 164 -10.53 1.32 17.69
C ARG A 164 -10.66 2.17 16.42
N GLY A 165 -10.86 1.51 15.28
CA GLY A 165 -11.05 2.19 13.99
C GLY A 165 -9.78 2.77 13.36
N VAL A 166 -8.61 2.46 13.91
CA VAL A 166 -7.32 2.90 13.38
C VAL A 166 -7.02 2.22 12.06
N GLU A 167 -6.55 3.03 11.12
CA GLU A 167 -6.10 2.60 9.81
C GLU A 167 -4.64 2.95 9.62
N VAL A 168 -3.94 2.06 8.92
CA VAL A 168 -2.53 2.19 8.61
C VAL A 168 -2.32 2.07 7.12
N ASP A 169 -1.30 2.75 6.62
CA ASP A 169 -0.88 2.72 5.22
C ASP A 169 0.65 2.84 5.13
N HIS A 170 1.24 2.52 3.98
CA HIS A 170 2.69 2.63 3.78
C HIS A 170 3.12 4.05 3.41
N HIS A 171 4.41 4.38 3.57
CA HIS A 171 5.01 5.64 3.12
C HIS A 171 5.64 5.59 1.73
N PHE A 172 5.65 4.43 1.07
CA PHE A 172 6.30 4.20 -0.24
C PHE A 172 5.62 4.87 -1.45
N TYR A 173 4.80 5.90 -1.20
CA TYR A 173 4.16 6.70 -2.21
C TYR A 173 5.18 7.59 -2.92
N LEU A 174 5.00 7.80 -4.22
CA LEU A 174 5.71 8.89 -4.89
C LEU A 174 5.22 10.22 -4.28
N SER A 175 6.10 11.21 -4.23
CA SER A 175 5.81 12.53 -3.64
C SER A 175 4.58 13.22 -4.25
N ASP A 176 4.23 12.92 -5.50
CA ASP A 176 3.07 13.47 -6.22
C ASP A 176 1.74 12.74 -5.96
N GLU A 177 1.75 11.56 -5.32
CA GLU A 177 0.54 10.79 -5.04
C GLU A 177 -0.30 11.39 -3.89
N GLY A 178 0.28 12.25 -3.04
CA GLY A 178 -0.43 12.97 -1.98
C GLY A 178 -1.10 12.09 -0.92
N LYS A 179 -0.64 10.84 -0.75
CA LYS A 179 -1.26 9.82 0.11
C LYS A 179 -0.81 9.92 1.57
N ARG A 180 -1.11 11.04 2.22
CA ARG A 180 -0.93 11.21 3.66
C ARG A 180 -2.17 10.77 4.41
N LEU A 181 -2.00 9.97 5.47
CA LEU A 181 -3.07 9.72 6.43
C LEU A 181 -3.18 10.91 7.37
N GLU A 182 -4.27 11.66 7.22
CA GLU A 182 -4.63 12.69 8.18
C GLU A 182 -5.12 12.04 9.48
N PRO A 183 -4.78 12.62 10.65
CA PRO A 183 -5.28 12.12 11.92
C PRO A 183 -6.82 12.03 11.88
N ALA A 184 -7.36 10.90 12.29
CA ALA A 184 -8.80 10.78 12.51
C ALA A 184 -9.21 11.88 13.50
N ALA A 185 -10.21 12.69 13.14
CA ALA A 185 -10.70 13.77 13.98
C ALA A 185 -10.91 13.26 15.42
N GLN A 186 -10.34 13.97 16.39
CA GLN A 186 -10.40 13.61 17.80
C GLN A 186 -11.86 13.59 18.26
N PHE A 187 -12.50 12.43 18.21
CA PHE A 187 -13.66 12.18 19.05
C PHE A 187 -13.10 11.80 20.42
N PRO A 188 -13.49 12.49 21.51
CA PRO A 188 -13.08 12.11 22.86
C PRO A 188 -13.38 10.63 23.06
N ASP A 189 -12.40 9.90 23.61
CA ASP A 189 -12.55 8.50 23.98
C ASP A 189 -13.78 8.40 24.92
N GLU A 190 -14.89 7.83 24.44
CA GLU A 190 -15.98 7.39 25.32
C GLU A 190 -15.45 6.19 26.09
N GLU A 191 -14.86 6.46 27.25
CA GLU A 191 -14.68 5.47 28.31
C GLU A 191 -16.05 4.86 28.59
N SER A 192 -16.16 3.58 28.27
CA SER A 192 -17.35 2.77 28.52
C SER A 192 -17.51 2.54 30.02
N ASP A 193 -18.26 3.42 30.69
CA ASP A 193 -19.02 3.07 31.88
C ASP A 193 -20.38 2.53 31.45
N ASP A 194 -20.64 1.32 31.92
CA ASP A 194 -21.83 0.52 31.68
C ASP A 194 -23.00 1.12 32.47
N GLU A 195 -23.72 2.09 31.89
CA GLU A 195 -25.07 2.43 32.37
C GLU A 195 -25.96 2.93 31.22
N ALA A 196 -27.02 2.16 30.96
CA ALA A 196 -28.01 2.42 29.95
C ALA A 196 -28.74 3.77 30.19
N VAL A 197 -28.49 4.76 29.33
CA VAL A 197 -29.46 5.83 29.08
C VAL A 197 -29.57 6.07 27.59
N ALA A 198 -30.68 5.61 27.03
CA ALA A 198 -31.12 5.94 25.69
C ALA A 198 -31.25 7.47 25.55
N THR A 199 -30.37 8.09 24.77
CA THR A 199 -30.65 9.37 24.11
C THR A 199 -30.26 9.25 22.64
N SER A 200 -31.25 8.85 21.84
CA SER A 200 -31.21 8.90 20.38
C SER A 200 -31.18 10.35 19.91
N VAL A 201 -30.02 10.83 19.47
CA VAL A 201 -29.91 12.02 18.61
C VAL A 201 -29.64 11.55 17.18
N PRO A 202 -30.50 11.87 16.19
CA PRO A 202 -30.31 11.41 14.82
C PRO A 202 -29.20 12.22 14.13
N ARG A 203 -27.94 11.79 14.24
CA ARG A 203 -26.79 12.42 13.57
C ARG A 203 -26.69 12.11 12.06
N GLY A 204 -27.52 11.21 11.52
CA GLY A 204 -27.48 10.84 10.10
C GLY A 204 -28.12 11.85 9.14
N ALA A 205 -29.26 12.44 9.52
CA ALA A 205 -30.01 13.34 8.63
C ALA A 205 -29.32 14.71 8.44
N SER A 206 -28.71 15.22 9.51
CA SER A 206 -27.97 16.50 9.49
C SER A 206 -26.68 16.43 8.69
N ALA A 207 -25.94 15.31 8.79
CA ALA A 207 -24.72 15.09 8.02
C ALA A 207 -25.00 14.88 6.52
N LEU A 208 -26.10 14.19 6.18
CA LEU A 208 -26.52 14.01 4.79
C LEU A 208 -26.94 15.33 4.16
N ALA A 209 -27.73 16.15 4.85
CA ALA A 209 -28.13 17.48 4.38
C ALA A 209 -26.92 18.41 4.13
N ALA A 210 -25.94 18.40 5.05
CA ALA A 210 -24.72 19.19 4.88
C ALA A 210 -23.85 18.69 3.70
N LEU A 211 -23.90 17.39 3.39
CA LEU A 211 -23.19 16.81 2.26
C LEU A 211 -23.89 17.12 0.93
N GLU A 212 -25.22 17.04 0.89
CA GLU A 212 -26.05 17.42 -0.26
C GLU A 212 -25.88 18.90 -0.61
N GLU A 213 -25.82 19.78 0.38
CA GLU A 213 -25.57 21.21 0.18
C GLU A 213 -24.17 21.47 -0.40
N ARG A 214 -23.13 20.77 0.11
CA ARG A 214 -21.77 20.87 -0.44
C ARG A 214 -21.68 20.34 -1.87
N VAL A 215 -22.36 19.23 -2.18
CA VAL A 215 -22.40 18.67 -3.54
C VAL A 215 -23.06 19.67 -4.49
N SER A 216 -24.21 20.23 -4.12
CA SER A 216 -24.92 21.24 -4.92
C SER A 216 -24.06 22.49 -5.18
N ALA A 217 -23.36 22.99 -4.15
CA ALA A 217 -22.45 24.13 -4.30
C ALA A 217 -21.26 23.83 -5.23
N LEU A 218 -20.67 22.63 -5.13
CA LEU A 218 -19.56 22.21 -5.99
C LEU A 218 -20.00 21.98 -7.44
N GLU A 219 -21.19 21.42 -7.65
CA GLU A 219 -21.76 21.25 -8.99
C GLU A 219 -22.05 22.60 -9.66
N GLY A 220 -22.56 23.58 -8.90
CA GLY A 220 -22.72 24.96 -9.35
C GLY A 220 -21.39 25.59 -9.81
N GLY A 221 -20.37 25.52 -8.95
CA GLY A 221 -19.04 26.05 -9.28
C GLY A 221 -18.38 25.34 -10.48
N LEU A 222 -18.59 24.03 -10.64
CA LEU A 222 -18.13 23.28 -11.82
C LEU A 222 -18.84 23.71 -13.10
N SER A 223 -20.14 24.06 -13.02
CA SER A 223 -20.87 24.60 -14.16
C SER A 223 -20.33 25.97 -14.57
N GLU A 224 -20.16 26.88 -13.62
CA GLU A 224 -19.61 28.22 -13.87
C GLU A 224 -18.20 28.13 -14.49
N LEU A 225 -17.32 27.30 -13.94
CA LEU A 225 -15.96 27.15 -14.44
C LEU A 225 -15.93 26.54 -15.85
N ARG A 226 -16.87 25.63 -16.17
CA ARG A 226 -17.02 25.08 -17.53
C ARG A 226 -17.50 26.14 -18.51
N ASP A 227 -18.44 26.98 -18.09
CA ASP A 227 -18.96 28.07 -18.92
C ASP A 227 -17.88 29.13 -19.20
N GLU A 228 -17.09 29.49 -18.19
CA GLU A 228 -15.92 30.36 -18.34
C GLU A 228 -14.89 29.74 -19.30
N LEU A 229 -14.59 28.45 -19.16
CA LEU A 229 -13.65 27.75 -20.03
C LEU A 229 -14.16 27.69 -21.48
N HIS A 230 -15.46 27.48 -21.67
CA HIS A 230 -16.09 27.55 -22.99
C HIS A 230 -16.07 28.96 -23.58
N ALA A 231 -16.28 30.01 -22.77
CA ALA A 231 -16.13 31.39 -23.20
C ALA A 231 -14.68 31.69 -23.64
N LEU A 232 -13.70 31.29 -22.82
CA LEU A 232 -12.28 31.49 -23.11
C LEU A 232 -11.83 30.74 -24.37
N ARG A 233 -12.27 29.49 -24.56
CA ARG A 233 -11.97 28.71 -25.77
C ARG A 233 -12.54 29.36 -27.04
N ARG A 234 -13.72 29.98 -26.95
CA ARG A 234 -14.31 30.74 -28.07
C ARG A 234 -13.50 32.00 -28.38
N GLU A 235 -13.04 32.73 -27.36
CA GLU A 235 -12.20 33.93 -27.55
C GLU A 235 -10.83 33.59 -28.15
N LEU A 236 -10.27 32.44 -27.79
CA LEU A 236 -8.96 31.98 -28.28
C LEU A 236 -9.01 31.26 -29.64
N GLY A 237 -10.18 31.15 -30.27
CA GLY A 237 -10.34 30.53 -31.60
C GLY A 237 -9.99 29.04 -31.64
N ALA A 238 -9.94 28.36 -30.50
CA ALA A 238 -9.64 26.94 -30.38
C ALA A 238 -10.96 26.16 -30.37
N SER A 239 -11.47 25.83 -31.57
CA SER A 239 -12.50 24.79 -31.75
C SER A 239 -11.89 23.40 -31.70
#